data_AF-A0ABD4JIC6-F1
#
_entry.id   AF-A0ABD4JIC6-F1
#
_cell.length_a   1.000
_cell.length_b   1.000
_cell.length_c   1.000
_cell.angle_alpha   90.00
_cell.angle_beta   90.00
_cell.angle_gamma   90.00
#
_symmetry.space_group_name_H-M   'P 1'
#
loop_
_entity.id
_entity.type
_entity.pdbx_description
1 polymer ?
#
loop_
_entity_poly.entity_id
_entity_poly.type
_entity_poly.pdbx_seq_one_letter_code
_entity_poly.pdbx_strand_id
1 'polypeptide(L)'
;MYKIFAGILFVMILLVGCAKLDTAQKHFENFEAAMKVKDYDKAKKNVDSACAMNHAQACYADGQLYLHAQNKPSAIKRFTKACEFDHALACAKLGRLLMGSSDIKGGFEALKKACELQDALSCAYLARLHTVGMGEVIKKDESIASEYHKKACMIDKEFCEQNK
;
A
#
# COMPACT_ATOMS: atom_id res chain seq x y z
N MET A 1 12.48 -34.62 24.02
CA MET A 1 11.00 -34.52 23.98
C MET A 1 10.48 -33.12 23.63
N TYR A 2 11.11 -32.02 24.10
CA TYR A 2 10.73 -30.64 23.72
C TYR A 2 10.82 -30.32 22.20
N LYS A 3 11.79 -30.93 21.50
CA LYS A 3 11.98 -30.73 20.04
C LYS A 3 10.85 -31.28 19.15
N ILE A 4 10.10 -32.29 19.61
CA ILE A 4 9.02 -32.92 18.83
C ILE A 4 7.71 -32.13 18.97
N PHE A 5 7.41 -31.65 20.19
CA PHE A 5 6.24 -30.79 20.43
C PHE A 5 6.36 -29.41 19.76
N ALA A 6 7.57 -28.84 19.67
CA ALA A 6 7.82 -27.61 18.94
C ALA A 6 7.55 -27.75 17.42
N GLY A 7 7.89 -28.90 16.82
CA GLY A 7 7.67 -29.16 15.41
C GLY A 7 6.18 -29.34 15.05
N ILE A 8 5.41 -30.05 15.88
CA ILE A 8 3.96 -30.25 15.65
C ILE A 8 3.18 -28.93 15.83
N LEU A 9 3.56 -28.10 16.81
CA LEU A 9 2.97 -26.78 17.01
C LEU A 9 3.25 -25.83 15.84
N PHE A 10 4.47 -25.87 15.28
CA PHE A 10 4.84 -25.06 14.11
C PHE A 10 4.11 -25.47 12.83
N VAL A 11 3.90 -26.78 12.61
CA VAL A 11 3.12 -27.29 11.47
C VAL A 11 1.64 -26.91 11.56
N MET A 12 1.04 -26.94 12.76
CA MET A 12 -0.35 -26.51 12.97
C MET A 12 -0.54 -25.01 12.73
N ILE A 13 0.43 -24.16 13.11
CA ILE A 13 0.40 -22.71 12.84
C ILE A 13 0.45 -22.43 11.32
N LEU A 14 1.28 -23.17 10.57
CA LEU A 14 1.38 -23.04 9.11
C LEU A 14 0.09 -23.48 8.40
N LEU A 15 -0.53 -24.59 8.83
CA LEU A 15 -1.76 -25.12 8.21
C LEU A 15 -2.97 -24.19 8.44
N VAL A 16 -3.14 -23.63 9.64
CA VAL A 16 -4.22 -22.66 9.92
C VAL A 16 -3.97 -21.33 9.20
N GLY A 17 -2.70 -20.95 9.00
CA GLY A 17 -2.31 -19.79 8.19
C GLY A 17 -2.76 -19.90 6.73
N CYS A 18 -2.46 -21.03 6.07
CA CYS A 18 -2.85 -21.27 4.67
C CYS A 18 -4.38 -21.26 4.47
N ALA A 19 -5.15 -21.91 5.35
CA ALA A 19 -6.61 -21.98 5.20
C ALA A 19 -7.29 -20.59 5.25
N LYS A 20 -6.73 -19.65 6.04
CA LYS A 20 -7.22 -18.26 6.09
C LYS A 20 -6.83 -17.48 4.84
N LEU A 21 -5.64 -17.71 4.28
CA LEU A 21 -5.20 -17.11 3.02
C LEU A 21 -6.13 -17.54 1.87
N ASP A 22 -6.46 -18.83 1.77
CA ASP A 22 -7.34 -19.37 0.72
C ASP A 22 -8.76 -18.78 0.79
N THR A 23 -9.27 -18.58 2.00
CA THR A 23 -10.61 -17.98 2.20
C THR A 23 -10.62 -16.50 1.83
N ALA A 24 -9.57 -15.76 2.18
CA ALA A 24 -9.44 -14.34 1.82
C ALA A 24 -9.34 -14.15 0.30
N GLN A 25 -8.55 -15.00 -0.37
CA GLN A 25 -8.42 -15.05 -1.82
C GLN A 25 -9.77 -15.32 -2.49
N LYS A 26 -10.53 -16.31 -2.01
CA LYS A 26 -11.88 -16.62 -2.53
C LYS A 26 -12.84 -15.44 -2.40
N HIS A 27 -12.79 -14.71 -1.28
CA HIS A 27 -13.57 -13.49 -1.15
C HIS A 27 -13.16 -12.44 -2.19
N PHE A 28 -11.86 -12.27 -2.44
CA PHE A 28 -11.39 -11.32 -3.44
C PHE A 28 -11.84 -11.69 -4.87
N GLU A 29 -11.77 -12.97 -5.25
CA GLU A 29 -12.29 -13.45 -6.54
C GLU A 29 -13.81 -13.23 -6.69
N ASN A 30 -14.57 -13.46 -5.62
CA ASN A 30 -16.00 -13.17 -5.62
C ASN A 30 -16.29 -11.67 -5.76
N PHE A 31 -15.43 -10.81 -5.22
CA PHE A 31 -15.51 -9.37 -5.43
C PHE A 31 -15.31 -9.02 -6.91
N GLU A 32 -14.26 -9.55 -7.55
CA GLU A 32 -13.99 -9.29 -8.98
C GLU A 32 -15.12 -9.79 -9.88
N ALA A 33 -15.64 -10.99 -9.60
CA ALA A 33 -16.78 -11.55 -10.32
C ALA A 33 -18.05 -10.69 -10.15
N ALA A 34 -18.33 -10.22 -8.93
CA ALA A 34 -19.46 -9.34 -8.66
C ALA A 34 -19.33 -7.97 -9.36
N MET A 35 -18.13 -7.39 -9.39
CA MET A 35 -17.84 -6.16 -10.13
C MET A 35 -18.10 -6.31 -11.63
N LYS A 36 -17.74 -7.46 -12.22
CA LYS A 36 -17.97 -7.75 -13.65
C LYS A 36 -19.45 -7.74 -14.04
N VAL A 37 -20.33 -8.21 -13.15
CA VAL A 37 -21.78 -8.21 -13.35
C VAL A 37 -22.50 -7.03 -12.70
N LYS A 38 -21.73 -6.06 -12.16
CA LYS A 38 -22.23 -4.86 -11.47
C LYS A 38 -23.14 -5.14 -10.26
N ASP A 39 -22.90 -6.26 -9.57
CA ASP A 39 -23.52 -6.55 -8.28
C ASP A 39 -22.71 -5.87 -7.17
N TYR A 40 -22.98 -4.58 -6.96
CA TYR A 40 -22.18 -3.75 -6.06
C TYR A 40 -22.32 -4.13 -4.58
N ASP A 41 -23.48 -4.63 -4.15
CA ASP A 41 -23.70 -5.07 -2.77
C ASP A 41 -22.85 -6.33 -2.47
N LYS A 42 -22.87 -7.30 -3.38
CA LYS A 42 -22.02 -8.49 -3.27
C LYS A 42 -20.54 -8.14 -3.38
N ALA A 43 -20.18 -7.23 -4.29
CA ALA A 43 -18.81 -6.75 -4.42
C ALA A 43 -18.31 -6.12 -3.12
N LYS A 44 -19.09 -5.20 -2.53
CA LYS A 44 -18.72 -4.51 -1.29
C LYS A 44 -18.54 -5.48 -0.13
N LYS A 45 -19.49 -6.41 0.05
CA LYS A 45 -19.40 -7.44 1.09
C LYS A 45 -18.13 -8.28 0.96
N ASN A 46 -17.82 -8.73 -0.26
CA ASN A 46 -16.68 -9.62 -0.50
C ASN A 46 -15.33 -8.90 -0.36
N VAL A 47 -15.20 -7.68 -0.85
CA VAL A 47 -13.94 -6.92 -0.69
C VAL A 47 -13.71 -6.52 0.77
N ASP A 48 -14.77 -6.20 1.52
CA ASP A 48 -14.69 -5.96 2.97
C ASP A 48 -14.20 -7.20 3.71
N SER A 49 -14.77 -8.38 3.42
CA SER A 49 -14.36 -9.65 4.04
C SER A 49 -12.91 -9.99 3.73
N ALA A 50 -12.50 -9.93 2.46
CA ALA A 50 -11.11 -10.18 2.07
C ALA A 50 -10.14 -9.21 2.75
N CYS A 51 -10.46 -7.91 2.77
CA CYS A 51 -9.63 -6.91 3.46
C CYS A 51 -9.60 -7.13 4.98
N ALA A 52 -10.72 -7.49 5.61
CA ALA A 52 -10.75 -7.83 7.04
C ALA A 52 -9.78 -8.98 7.37
N MET A 53 -9.61 -9.90 6.42
CA MET A 53 -8.67 -11.02 6.48
C MET A 53 -7.24 -10.69 6.00
N ASN A 54 -6.87 -9.40 5.98
CA ASN A 54 -5.53 -8.91 5.65
C ASN A 54 -5.09 -9.16 4.20
N HIS A 55 -6.03 -9.40 3.27
CA HIS A 55 -5.70 -9.50 1.86
C HIS A 55 -5.33 -8.13 1.29
N ALA A 56 -4.04 -7.88 1.07
CA ALA A 56 -3.50 -6.56 0.76
C ALA A 56 -4.14 -5.92 -0.49
N GLN A 57 -4.26 -6.69 -1.58
CA GLN A 57 -4.91 -6.24 -2.82
C GLN A 57 -6.39 -5.89 -2.62
N ALA A 58 -7.08 -6.61 -1.72
CA ALA A 58 -8.49 -6.35 -1.45
C ALA A 58 -8.65 -5.06 -0.63
N CYS A 59 -7.78 -4.85 0.36
CA CYS A 59 -7.75 -3.58 1.08
C CYS A 59 -7.41 -2.40 0.17
N TYR A 60 -6.51 -2.58 -0.78
CA TYR A 60 -6.25 -1.57 -1.80
C TYR A 60 -7.48 -1.28 -2.65
N ALA A 61 -8.15 -2.31 -3.18
CA ALA A 61 -9.38 -2.16 -3.96
C ALA A 61 -10.50 -1.46 -3.18
N ASP A 62 -10.74 -1.87 -1.93
CA ASP A 62 -11.74 -1.24 -1.05
C ASP A 62 -11.38 0.23 -0.76
N GLY A 63 -10.10 0.53 -0.55
CA GLY A 63 -9.62 1.91 -0.42
C GLY A 63 -9.92 2.76 -1.65
N GLN A 64 -9.78 2.20 -2.86
CA GLN A 64 -10.14 2.89 -4.10
C GLN A 64 -11.66 3.14 -4.20
N LEU A 65 -12.50 2.18 -3.79
CA LEU A 65 -13.96 2.38 -3.74
C LEU A 65 -14.33 3.53 -2.81
N TYR A 66 -13.72 3.61 -1.62
CA TYR A 66 -13.95 4.73 -0.71
C TYR A 66 -13.46 6.06 -1.26
N LEU A 67 -12.32 6.11 -1.97
CA LEU A 67 -11.89 7.33 -2.65
C LEU A 67 -12.87 7.77 -3.74
N HIS A 68 -13.38 6.84 -4.53
CA HIS A 68 -14.37 7.13 -5.55
C HIS A 68 -15.66 7.70 -4.94
N ALA A 69 -16.08 7.14 -3.80
CA ALA A 69 -17.19 7.65 -2.99
C ALA A 69 -16.85 8.92 -2.17
N GLN A 70 -15.69 9.55 -2.43
CA GLN A 70 -15.20 10.76 -1.75
C GLN A 70 -15.05 10.62 -0.22
N ASN A 71 -14.99 9.39 0.31
CA ASN A 71 -14.80 9.10 1.72
C ASN A 71 -13.31 8.90 2.03
N LYS A 72 -12.56 10.00 2.09
CA LYS A 72 -11.12 9.99 2.37
C LYS A 72 -10.74 9.29 3.69
N PRO A 73 -11.43 9.49 4.82
CA PRO A 73 -11.06 8.83 6.07
C PRO A 73 -11.12 7.29 5.98
N SER A 74 -12.16 6.75 5.34
CA SER A 74 -12.27 5.30 5.13
C SER A 74 -11.21 4.80 4.16
N ALA A 75 -10.94 5.54 3.09
CA ALA A 75 -9.88 5.19 2.15
C ALA A 75 -8.50 5.14 2.82
N ILE A 76 -8.15 6.14 3.63
CA ILE A 76 -6.90 6.17 4.41
C ILE A 76 -6.79 4.89 5.25
N LYS A 77 -7.83 4.53 6.01
CA LYS A 77 -7.84 3.30 6.83
C LYS A 77 -7.56 2.04 6.00
N ARG A 78 -8.17 1.91 4.82
CA ARG A 78 -7.96 0.74 3.96
C ARG A 78 -6.58 0.71 3.32
N PHE A 79 -6.07 1.86 2.87
CA PHE A 79 -4.71 1.93 2.33
C PHE A 79 -3.64 1.73 3.40
N THR A 80 -3.83 2.22 4.63
CA THR A 80 -2.96 1.89 5.77
C THR A 80 -2.84 0.39 5.94
N LYS A 81 -3.98 -0.31 6.01
CA LYS A 81 -3.99 -1.76 6.14
C LYS A 81 -3.29 -2.46 4.98
N ALA A 82 -3.58 -2.10 3.73
CA ALA A 82 -2.88 -2.67 2.58
C ALA A 82 -1.36 -2.39 2.60
N CYS A 83 -0.98 -1.18 3.02
CA CYS A 83 0.43 -0.78 3.12
C CYS A 83 1.18 -1.51 4.23
N GLU A 84 0.54 -1.86 5.34
CA GLU A 84 1.11 -2.73 6.39
C GLU A 84 1.52 -4.10 5.83
N PHE A 85 0.80 -4.59 4.82
CA PHE A 85 1.09 -5.83 4.08
C PHE A 85 1.82 -5.57 2.74
N ASP A 86 2.71 -4.58 2.73
CA ASP A 86 3.68 -4.32 1.65
C ASP A 86 3.09 -4.10 0.24
N HIS A 87 1.85 -3.62 0.17
CA HIS A 87 1.24 -3.25 -1.10
C HIS A 87 1.73 -1.86 -1.57
N ALA A 88 2.72 -1.83 -2.47
CA ALA A 88 3.39 -0.62 -2.95
C ALA A 88 2.43 0.52 -3.34
N LEU A 89 1.46 0.24 -4.21
CA LEU A 89 0.49 1.24 -4.68
C LEU A 89 -0.42 1.77 -3.58
N ALA A 90 -0.67 0.98 -2.53
CA ALA A 90 -1.48 1.41 -1.40
C ALA A 90 -0.68 2.36 -0.51
N CYS A 91 0.58 2.04 -0.24
CA CYS A 91 1.51 2.96 0.42
C CYS A 91 1.64 4.29 -0.35
N ALA A 92 1.75 4.24 -1.69
CA ALA A 92 1.81 5.44 -2.51
C ALA A 92 0.52 6.28 -2.46
N LYS A 93 -0.66 5.64 -2.47
CA LYS A 93 -1.96 6.34 -2.32
C LYS A 93 -2.14 6.92 -0.91
N LEU A 94 -1.82 6.15 0.13
CA LEU A 94 -1.83 6.61 1.52
C LEU A 94 -0.93 7.83 1.69
N GLY A 95 0.31 7.72 1.23
CA GLY A 95 1.30 8.78 1.29
C GLY A 95 0.79 10.08 0.68
N ARG A 96 0.28 10.04 -0.56
CA ARG A 96 -0.28 11.23 -1.23
C ARG A 96 -1.48 11.83 -0.49
N LEU A 97 -2.37 11.00 0.08
CA LEU A 97 -3.52 11.49 0.84
C LEU A 97 -3.07 12.23 2.11
N LEU A 98 -2.11 11.65 2.83
CA LEU A 98 -1.61 12.20 4.09
C LEU A 98 -0.75 13.44 3.89
N MET A 99 0.02 13.52 2.79
CA MET A 99 0.75 14.73 2.37
C MET A 99 -0.17 15.93 2.08
N GLY A 100 -1.45 15.71 1.82
CA GLY A 100 -2.47 16.75 1.69
C GLY A 100 -3.31 16.97 2.96
N SER A 101 -2.89 16.39 4.09
CA SER A 101 -3.57 16.45 5.39
C SER A 101 -2.65 17.04 6.47
N SER A 102 -3.08 17.01 7.74
CA SER A 102 -2.22 17.43 8.85
C SER A 102 -1.11 16.42 9.19
N ASP A 103 -1.21 15.16 8.75
CA ASP A 103 -0.22 14.13 9.02
C ASP A 103 0.82 14.00 7.88
N ILE A 104 1.56 15.09 7.65
CA ILE A 104 2.63 15.13 6.64
C ILE A 104 3.71 14.09 6.93
N LYS A 105 4.03 13.86 8.20
CA LYS A 105 5.05 12.88 8.60
C LYS A 105 4.63 11.46 8.23
N GLY A 106 3.39 11.06 8.55
CA GLY A 106 2.85 9.76 8.12
C GLY A 106 2.79 9.63 6.60
N GLY A 107 2.49 10.72 5.89
CA GLY A 107 2.53 10.76 4.43
C GLY A 107 3.91 10.50 3.85
N PHE A 108 4.95 11.12 4.42
CA PHE A 108 6.34 10.92 4.03
C PHE A 108 6.79 9.47 4.24
N GLU A 109 6.51 8.89 5.41
CA GLU A 109 6.88 7.49 5.70
C GLU A 109 6.18 6.50 4.77
N ALA A 110 4.90 6.72 4.46
CA ALA A 110 4.18 5.86 3.52
C ALA A 110 4.75 5.96 2.09
N LEU A 111 5.14 7.16 1.64
CA LEU A 111 5.83 7.33 0.35
C LEU A 111 7.20 6.65 0.33
N LYS A 112 7.96 6.79 1.41
CA LYS A 112 9.27 6.13 1.57
C LYS A 112 9.12 4.61 1.47
N LYS A 113 8.16 4.03 2.18
CA LYS A 113 7.86 2.60 2.09
C LYS A 113 7.45 2.19 0.68
N ALA A 114 6.60 2.96 0.00
CA ALA A 114 6.24 2.67 -1.40
C ALA A 114 7.47 2.66 -2.33
N CYS A 115 8.38 3.63 -2.18
CA CYS A 115 9.64 3.70 -2.92
C CYS A 115 10.57 2.51 -2.62
N GLU A 116 10.61 2.02 -1.38
CA GLU A 116 11.32 0.78 -1.01
C GLU A 116 10.71 -0.45 -1.68
N LEU A 117 9.38 -0.46 -1.84
CA LEU A 117 8.60 -1.47 -2.56
C LEU A 117 8.58 -1.27 -4.08
N GLN A 118 9.59 -0.61 -4.65
CA GLN A 118 9.78 -0.43 -6.08
C GLN A 118 8.71 0.45 -6.78
N ASP A 119 8.04 1.36 -6.07
CA ASP A 119 7.21 2.39 -6.72
C ASP A 119 8.07 3.59 -7.12
N ALA A 120 8.47 3.64 -8.40
CA ALA A 120 9.33 4.69 -8.95
C ALA A 120 8.72 6.09 -8.80
N LEU A 121 7.40 6.21 -8.97
CA LEU A 121 6.66 7.47 -8.82
C LEU A 121 6.78 8.03 -7.40
N SER A 122 6.70 7.19 -6.37
CA SER A 122 6.90 7.58 -4.98
C SER A 122 8.34 8.02 -4.73
N CYS A 123 9.35 7.34 -5.29
CA CYS A 123 10.74 7.80 -5.22
C CYS A 123 10.91 9.18 -5.87
N ALA A 124 10.39 9.38 -7.08
CA ALA A 124 10.44 10.68 -7.76
C ALA A 124 9.69 11.77 -6.97
N TYR A 125 8.58 11.42 -6.32
CA TYR A 125 7.84 12.36 -5.48
C TYR A 125 8.64 12.77 -4.24
N LEU A 126 9.33 11.84 -3.58
CA LEU A 126 10.24 12.12 -2.46
C LEU A 126 11.40 13.03 -2.89
N ALA A 127 11.97 12.78 -4.07
CA ALA A 127 13.00 13.67 -4.64
C ALA A 127 12.49 15.11 -4.74
N ARG A 128 11.30 15.29 -5.34
CA ARG A 128 10.67 16.61 -5.46
C ARG A 128 10.40 17.26 -4.11
N LEU A 129 9.95 16.49 -3.11
CA LEU A 129 9.72 17.01 -1.76
C LEU A 129 11.00 17.58 -1.13
N HIS A 130 12.15 16.95 -1.38
CA HIS A 130 13.44 17.45 -0.90
C HIS A 130 14.03 18.58 -1.77
N THR A 131 13.66 18.72 -3.04
CA THR A 131 14.05 19.90 -3.84
C THR A 131 13.34 21.17 -3.37
N VAL A 132 12.04 21.07 -3.05
CA VAL A 132 11.21 22.24 -2.67
C VAL A 132 11.17 22.48 -1.16
N GLY A 133 11.30 21.42 -0.35
CA GLY A 133 11.01 21.47 1.09
C GLY A 133 9.51 21.58 1.37
N MET A 134 9.09 21.17 2.57
CA MET A 134 7.71 21.31 3.05
C MET A 134 7.71 21.59 4.55
N GLY A 135 7.60 22.88 4.88
CA GLY A 135 7.63 23.36 6.26
C GLY A 135 8.89 22.91 7.00
N GLU A 136 8.74 22.61 8.28
CA GLU A 136 9.83 22.08 9.11
C GLU A 136 9.97 20.55 9.01
N VAL A 137 8.95 19.85 8.50
CA VAL A 137 8.89 18.39 8.46
C VAL A 137 9.83 17.84 7.40
N ILE A 138 9.87 18.47 6.22
CA ILE A 138 10.73 18.05 5.11
C ILE A 138 11.61 19.23 4.74
N LYS A 139 12.89 19.15 5.10
CA LYS A 139 13.86 20.18 4.74
C LYS A 139 14.26 20.05 3.27
N LYS A 140 14.52 21.20 2.66
CA LYS A 140 15.17 21.25 1.36
C LYS A 140 16.57 20.64 1.48
N ASP A 141 16.87 19.66 0.64
CA ASP A 141 18.16 18.98 0.56
C ASP A 141 18.35 18.39 -0.84
N GLU A 142 19.19 19.02 -1.65
CA GLU A 142 19.42 18.60 -3.04
C GLU A 142 20.18 17.27 -3.14
N SER A 143 20.96 16.90 -2.11
CA SER A 143 21.66 15.60 -2.09
C SER A 143 20.65 14.47 -1.93
N ILE A 144 19.78 14.58 -0.94
CA ILE A 144 18.70 13.61 -0.71
C ILE A 144 17.75 13.57 -1.92
N ALA A 145 17.45 14.72 -2.51
CA ALA A 145 16.64 14.77 -3.74
C ALA A 145 17.28 13.97 -4.88
N SER A 146 18.59 14.17 -5.11
CA SER A 146 19.35 13.44 -6.13
C SER A 146 19.36 11.93 -5.88
N GLU A 147 19.49 11.49 -4.62
CA GLU A 147 19.47 10.08 -4.25
C GLU A 147 18.14 9.41 -4.59
N TYR A 148 17.01 10.02 -4.19
CA TYR A 148 15.69 9.49 -4.52
C TYR A 148 15.42 9.52 -6.03
N HIS A 149 15.90 10.54 -6.74
CA HIS A 149 15.78 10.61 -8.19
C HIS A 149 16.55 9.48 -8.89
N LYS A 150 17.80 9.23 -8.48
CA LYS A 150 18.59 8.09 -8.97
C LYS A 150 17.88 6.76 -8.69
N LYS A 151 17.31 6.60 -7.51
CA LYS A 151 16.54 5.41 -7.16
C LYS A 151 15.31 5.23 -8.06
N ALA A 152 14.56 6.30 -8.33
CA ALA A 152 13.44 6.27 -9.28
C ALA A 152 13.91 5.83 -10.69
N CYS A 153 15.00 6.42 -11.19
CA CYS A 153 15.63 6.09 -12.47
C CYS A 153 16.12 4.62 -12.55
N MET A 154 16.59 4.05 -11.44
CA MET A 154 16.97 2.64 -11.38
C MET A 154 15.78 1.69 -11.45
N ILE A 155 14.62 2.09 -10.93
CA ILE A 155 13.38 1.30 -10.97
C ILE A 155 12.72 1.44 -12.35
N ASP A 156 12.63 2.67 -12.85
CA ASP A 156 12.02 3.01 -14.14
C ASP A 156 12.85 4.09 -14.84
N LYS A 157 13.41 3.73 -15.99
CA LYS A 157 14.36 4.55 -16.74
C LYS A 157 13.73 5.82 -17.30
N GLU A 158 12.41 5.88 -17.45
CA GLU A 158 11.72 7.09 -17.92
C GLU A 158 11.98 8.29 -17.00
N PHE A 159 12.19 8.06 -15.70
CA PHE A 159 12.50 9.15 -14.76
C PHE A 159 13.89 9.76 -15.00
N CYS A 160 14.83 9.06 -15.63
CA CYS A 160 16.16 9.61 -15.92
C CYS A 160 16.12 10.73 -16.97
N GLU A 161 15.06 10.77 -17.79
CA GLU A 161 14.96 11.64 -18.96
C GLU A 161 14.23 12.96 -18.68
N GLN A 162 13.47 13.03 -17.57
CA GLN A 162 12.61 14.17 -17.23
C GLN A 162 13.34 15.34 -16.53
N ASN A 163 14.67 15.25 -16.34
CA ASN A 163 15.50 16.27 -15.67
C ASN A 163 16.82 16.59 -16.42
N LYS A 164 16.80 16.59 -17.76
CA LYS A 164 17.86 17.19 -18.59
C LYS A 164 17.55 18.65 -18.91
#